data_AF-A0A7X4GMW0-F1
#
_entry.id   AF-A0A7X4GMW0-F1
#
_cell.length_a   1.000
_cell.length_b   1.000
_cell.length_c   1.000
_cell.angle_alpha   90.00
_cell.angle_beta   90.00
_cell.angle_gamma   90.00
#
_symmetry.space_group_name_H-M   'P 1'
#
loop_
_entity.id
_entity.type
_entity.pdbx_description
1 polymer ?
#
loop_
_entity_poly.entity_id
_entity_poly.type
_entity_poly.pdbx_seq_one_letter_code
_entity_poly.pdbx_strand_id
1 'polypeptide(L)' 'MPAFQAAPSFGGRLNNDDYYTAVNRIISTLRPVASLRIIANHLTKAGFQTASGLEWNRHRVSDYIRNTLNKPTKESDHD' A
#
# COMPACT_ATOMS: atom_id res chain seq x y z
N MET A 1 -16.58 31.90 8.80
CA MET A 1 -16.29 30.68 8.04
C MET A 1 -14.78 30.54 7.96
N PRO A 2 -14.19 29.46 8.52
CA PRO A 2 -13.42 28.57 7.66
C PRO A 2 -13.65 27.08 7.97
N ALA A 3 -13.12 26.26 7.06
CA ALA A 3 -13.53 24.91 6.71
C ALA A 3 -13.49 23.87 7.83
N PHE A 4 -14.47 22.96 7.78
CA PHE A 4 -14.44 21.66 8.42
C PHE A 4 -13.18 20.90 7.99
N GLN A 5 -12.13 21.00 8.80
CA GLN A 5 -10.99 20.10 8.71
C GLN A 5 -11.46 18.75 9.23
N ALA A 6 -12.09 17.97 8.35
CA ALA A 6 -12.33 16.56 8.59
C ALA A 6 -10.95 15.93 8.83
N ALA A 7 -10.61 15.69 10.10
CA ALA A 7 -9.49 14.84 10.44
C ALA A 7 -9.73 13.50 9.71
N PRO A 8 -8.78 12.99 8.91
CA PRO A 8 -8.97 11.72 8.23
C PRO A 8 -9.28 10.68 9.30
N SER A 9 -10.52 10.21 9.34
CA SER A 9 -10.98 9.24 10.33
C SER A 9 -10.19 7.95 10.11
N PHE A 10 -9.18 7.77 10.96
CA PHE A 10 -8.20 6.69 10.95
C PHE A 10 -8.80 5.37 11.49
N GLY A 11 -10.04 5.05 11.12
CA GLY A 11 -10.77 3.99 11.83
C GLY A 11 -12.00 3.40 11.16
N GLY A 12 -12.22 3.54 9.85
CA GLY A 12 -13.53 3.07 9.33
C GLY A 12 -13.72 2.82 7.85
N ARG A 13 -12.67 2.75 7.02
CA ARG A 13 -12.88 2.36 5.62
C ARG A 13 -12.03 1.16 5.29
N LEU A 14 -12.73 0.05 5.05
CA LEU A 14 -12.35 -1.10 4.24
C LEU A 14 -11.12 -0.77 3.38
N ASN A 15 -10.15 -1.69 3.35
CA ASN A 15 -9.11 -1.85 2.33
C ASN A 15 -9.69 -1.65 0.90
N ASN A 16 -9.99 -0.40 0.55
CA ASN A 16 -10.64 0.04 -0.67
C ASN A 16 -9.56 0.11 -1.74
N ASP A 17 -9.97 -0.03 -2.99
CA ASP A 17 -9.13 0.16 -4.17
C ASP A 17 -8.21 1.39 -4.07
N ASP A 18 -8.71 2.47 -3.46
CA ASP A 18 -7.97 3.72 -3.18
C ASP A 18 -6.72 3.51 -2.30
N TYR A 19 -6.79 2.65 -1.27
CA TYR A 19 -5.64 2.31 -0.42
C TYR A 19 -4.54 1.63 -1.25
N TYR A 20 -4.90 0.61 -2.04
CA TYR A 20 -3.94 -0.12 -2.86
C TYR A 20 -3.40 0.76 -4.00
N THR A 21 -4.20 1.65 -4.55
CA THR A 21 -3.80 2.67 -5.52
C THR A 21 -2.78 3.63 -4.93
N ALA A 22 -3.02 4.15 -3.72
CA ALA A 22 -2.08 5.02 -3.03
C ALA A 22 -0.75 4.32 -2.74
N VAL A 23 -0.80 3.09 -2.18
CA VAL A 23 0.39 2.28 -1.91
C VAL A 23 1.16 1.98 -3.19
N ASN A 24 0.48 1.59 -4.26
CA ASN A 24 1.12 1.29 -5.55
C ASN A 24 1.78 2.53 -6.18
N ARG A 25 1.14 3.71 -6.06
CA ARG A 25 1.71 4.97 -6.54
C ARG A 25 2.96 5.37 -5.77
N ILE A 26 2.93 5.24 -4.44
CA ILE A 26 4.08 5.50 -3.56
C ILE A 26 5.23 4.57 -3.92
N ILE A 27 4.97 3.26 -4.00
CA ILE A 27 5.97 2.25 -4.36
C ILE A 27 6.54 2.55 -5.75
N SER A 28 5.71 2.79 -6.77
CA SER A 28 6.17 3.05 -8.13
C SER A 28 7.02 4.32 -8.24
N THR A 29 6.69 5.36 -7.48
CA THR A 29 7.44 6.64 -7.47
C THR A 29 8.78 6.50 -6.74
N LEU A 30 8.81 5.76 -5.63
CA LEU A 30 10.02 5.61 -4.80
C LEU A 30 10.94 4.48 -5.28
N ARG A 31 10.44 3.46 -5.98
CA ARG A 31 11.22 2.32 -6.47
C ARG A 31 12.50 2.70 -7.24
N PRO A 32 12.53 3.69 -8.15
CA PRO A 32 13.74 4.04 -8.87
C PRO A 32 14.79 4.78 -8.03
N VAL A 33 14.37 5.40 -6.91
CA VAL A 33 15.22 6.33 -6.14
C VAL A 33 15.49 5.89 -4.71
N ALA A 34 14.72 4.94 -4.18
CA ALA A 34 14.72 4.55 -2.79
C ALA A 34 14.66 3.03 -2.63
N SER A 35 15.37 2.51 -1.62
CA SER A 35 15.34 1.09 -1.30
C SER A 35 14.00 0.69 -0.65
N LEU A 36 13.63 -0.58 -0.78
CA LEU A 36 12.43 -1.18 -0.18
C LEU A 36 12.26 -0.87 1.32
N ARG A 37 13.37 -0.72 2.06
CA ARG A 37 13.37 -0.32 3.48
C ARG A 37 12.92 1.12 3.70
N ILE A 38 13.35 2.04 2.83
CA ILE A 38 12.93 3.46 2.85
C ILE A 38 11.45 3.55 2.51
N ILE A 39 11.01 2.79 1.50
CA ILE A 39 9.60 2.73 1.09
C ILE A 39 8.71 2.21 2.23
N ALA A 40 9.12 1.13 2.88
CA ALA A 40 8.41 0.58 4.03
C ALA A 40 8.30 1.60 5.18
N ASN A 41 9.41 2.27 5.51
CA ASN A 41 9.41 3.29 6.56
C ASN A 41 8.52 4.49 6.20
N HIS A 42 8.53 4.90 4.92
CA HIS A 42 7.66 5.97 4.43
C HIS A 42 6.17 5.60 4.54
N LEU A 43 5.79 4.37 4.16
CA LEU A 43 4.43 3.86 4.27
C LEU A 43 3.97 3.78 5.74
N THR A 44 4.79 3.23 6.62
CA THR A 44 4.49 3.16 8.06
C THR A 44 4.38 4.54 8.69
N LYS A 45 5.28 5.49 8.33
CA LYS A 45 5.25 6.86 8.84
C LYS A 45 4.04 7.66 8.34
N ALA A 46 3.58 7.38 7.12
CA ALA A 46 2.34 7.92 6.59
C ALA A 46 1.08 7.25 7.18
N GLY A 47 1.25 6.26 8.05
CA GLY A 47 0.17 5.54 8.73
C GLY A 47 -0.56 4.52 7.86
N PHE A 48 0.02 4.15 6.71
CA PHE A 48 -0.46 3.00 5.94
C PHE A 48 -0.13 1.72 6.72
N GLN A 49 -1.12 0.86 6.87
CA GLN A 49 -0.96 -0.48 7.43
C GLN A 49 -1.33 -1.51 6.38
N THR A 50 -0.62 -2.64 6.37
CA THR A 50 -1.00 -3.76 5.50
C THR A 50 -2.44 -4.21 5.72
N ALA A 51 -2.99 -4.99 4.78
CA ALA A 51 -4.37 -5.50 4.86
C ALA A 51 -4.69 -6.24 6.18
N SER A 52 -3.67 -6.78 6.84
CA SER A 52 -3.77 -7.44 8.16
C SER A 52 -3.63 -6.48 9.36
N GLY A 53 -3.60 -5.16 9.16
CA GLY A 53 -3.39 -4.16 10.20
C GLY A 53 -1.95 -4.08 10.73
N LEU A 54 -0.99 -4.65 10.01
CA LEU A 54 0.41 -4.74 10.44
C LEU A 54 1.28 -3.71 9.71
N GLU A 55 2.34 -3.26 10.36
CA GLU A 55 3.27 -2.28 9.81
C GLU A 55 3.97 -2.76 8.53
N TRP A 56 4.32 -1.81 7.66
CA TRP A 56 5.09 -2.12 6.46
C TRP A 56 6.55 -2.39 6.83
N ASN A 57 7.06 -3.51 6.31
CA ASN A 57 8.46 -3.89 6.46
C ASN A 57 9.03 -4.29 5.10
N ARG A 58 10.36 -4.31 4.95
CA ARG A 58 11.04 -4.62 3.68
C ARG A 58 10.49 -5.89 3.04
N HIS A 59 10.32 -6.96 3.82
CA HIS A 59 9.83 -8.24 3.32
C HIS A 59 8.39 -8.15 2.81
N ARG A 60 7.53 -7.40 3.51
CA ARG A 60 6.13 -7.18 3.10
C ARG A 60 6.02 -6.34 1.84
N VAL A 61 6.87 -5.31 1.70
CA VAL A 61 6.93 -4.52 0.46
C VAL A 61 7.42 -5.39 -0.70
N SER A 62 8.47 -6.19 -0.51
CA SER A 62 8.93 -7.14 -1.52
C SER A 62 7.84 -8.13 -1.93
N ASP A 63 7.15 -8.71 -0.94
CA ASP A 63 6.08 -9.68 -1.16
C ASP A 63 4.88 -9.05 -1.87
N TYR A 64 4.46 -7.86 -1.44
CA TYR A 64 3.42 -7.08 -2.08
C TYR A 64 3.76 -6.74 -3.54
N ILE A 65 4.98 -6.24 -3.80
CA ILE A 65 5.48 -5.98 -5.16
C ILE A 65 5.44 -7.26 -5.98
N ARG A 66 5.89 -8.39 -5.45
CA ARG A 66 5.85 -9.67 -6.16
C ARG A 66 4.42 -10.11 -6.45
N ASN A 67 3.50 -9.98 -5.49
CA ASN A 67 2.11 -10.38 -5.63
C ASN A 67 1.30 -9.43 -6.54
N THR A 68 1.71 -8.17 -6.67
CA THR A 68 1.02 -7.17 -7.50
C THR A 68 1.60 -7.05 -8.91
N LEU A 69 2.92 -7.16 -9.08
CA LEU A 69 3.60 -7.06 -10.37
C LEU A 69 3.81 -8.42 -11.06
N ASN A 70 3.86 -9.52 -10.30
CA ASN A 70 4.13 -10.87 -10.83
C ASN A 70 2.91 -11.79 -10.75
N LYS A 71 1.70 -11.26 -10.55
CA LYS A 71 0.51 -11.98 -10.97
C LYS A 71 0.35 -11.77 -12.48
N PRO A 72 0.73 -12.73 -13.35
CA PRO A 72 -0.07 -12.87 -14.55
C PRO A 72 -1.50 -13.07 -14.03
N THR A 73 -2.44 -12.34 -14.58
CA THR A 73 -3.85 -12.71 -14.57
C THR A 73 -3.91 -14.20 -14.90
N LYS A 74 -3.91 -15.08 -13.89
CA LYS A 74 -4.28 -16.48 -14.06
C LYS A 74 -5.79 -16.41 -14.25
N GLU A 75 -6.14 -16.15 -15.50
CA GLU A 75 -7.31 -16.68 -16.16
C GLU A 75 -7.67 -18.01 -15.51
N SER A 76 -8.93 -18.08 -15.11
CA SER A 76 -9.67 -19.25 -14.69
C SER A 76 -9.16 -20.52 -15.36
N ASP A 77 -8.53 -21.41 -14.61
CA ASP A 77 -8.43 -22.81 -14.99
C ASP A 77 -9.16 -23.60 -13.90
N HIS A 78 -10.44 -23.80 -14.19
CA HIS A 78 -11.31 -24.79 -13.60
C HIS A 78 -11.07 -26.05 -14.43
N ASP A 79 -10.44 -27.07 -13.84
CA ASP A 79 -10.55 -28.48 -14.27
C ASP A 79 -10.53 -29.37 -13.03
#